data_AF-A0A7Z9PVZ6-F1
#
_entry.id   AF-A0A7Z9PVZ6-F1
#
_cell.length_a   1.000
_cell.length_b   1.000
_cell.length_c   1.000
_cell.angle_alpha   90.00
_cell.angle_beta   90.00
_cell.angle_gamma   90.00
#
_symmetry.space_group_name_H-M   'P 1'
#
loop_
_entity.id
_entity.type
_entity.pdbx_description
1 polymer ?
#
loop_
_entity_poly.entity_id
_entity_poly.type
_entity_poly.pdbx_seq_one_letter_code
_entity_poly.pdbx_strand_id
1 'polypeptide(L)'
;MLKFTSKVASVLTVVEEAILSGGILVIAFLTIANVFCRTFLGFSLAFAEEVSQFLIILVTFVGLSYGAAQGRHIRMTALYDELPHKPKKILTIFICFSTSALLGFLAWYAASYCLTVGTLGTVSPVLQVPFSWVYLSAPLGLGLAALQYLL
;
A
#
# COMPACT_ATOMS: atom_id res chain seq x y z
N MET A 1 -3.50 -27.19 9.22
CA MET A 1 -3.83 -25.74 9.19
C MET A 1 -2.74 -24.87 8.55
N LEU A 2 -1.46 -25.00 8.93
CA LEU A 2 -0.35 -24.17 8.40
C LEU A 2 -0.21 -24.12 6.86
N LYS A 3 -0.54 -25.20 6.13
CA LYS A 3 -0.44 -25.24 4.65
C LYS A 3 -1.50 -24.40 3.93
N PHE A 4 -2.62 -24.09 4.58
CA PHE A 4 -3.69 -23.29 3.97
C PHE A 4 -3.40 -21.79 4.10
N THR A 5 -2.97 -21.38 5.29
CA THR A 5 -2.47 -20.03 5.63
C THR A 5 -1.36 -19.58 4.67
N SER A 6 -0.36 -20.44 4.41
CA SER A 6 0.74 -20.09 3.51
C SER A 6 0.32 -19.99 2.04
N LYS A 7 -0.66 -20.77 1.62
CA LYS A 7 -1.18 -20.74 0.25
C LYS A 7 -1.95 -19.44 -0.02
N VAL A 8 -2.75 -18.99 0.95
CA VAL A 8 -3.49 -17.72 0.88
C VAL A 8 -2.52 -16.54 0.82
N ALA A 9 -1.48 -16.53 1.67
CA ALA A 9 -0.45 -15.49 1.63
C ALA A 9 0.32 -15.46 0.30
N SER A 10 0.62 -16.63 -0.27
CA SER A 10 1.29 -16.74 -1.57
C SER A 10 0.42 -16.25 -2.73
N VAL A 11 -0.89 -16.48 -2.70
CA VAL A 11 -1.79 -15.96 -3.74
C VAL A 11 -1.92 -14.44 -3.62
N LEU A 12 -2.02 -13.92 -2.39
CA LEU A 12 -2.15 -12.49 -2.14
C LEU A 12 -0.93 -11.71 -2.63
N THR A 13 0.27 -12.21 -2.35
CA THR A 13 1.53 -11.60 -2.80
C THR A 13 1.68 -11.58 -4.31
N VAL A 14 1.28 -12.64 -5.02
CA VAL A 14 1.32 -12.68 -6.49
C VAL A 14 0.36 -11.65 -7.09
N VAL A 15 -0.83 -11.48 -6.50
CA VAL A 15 -1.80 -10.48 -6.94
C VAL A 15 -1.27 -9.06 -6.69
N GLU A 16 -0.68 -8.81 -5.52
CA GLU A 16 -0.04 -7.53 -5.20
C GLU A 16 1.10 -7.22 -6.18
N GLU A 17 1.97 -8.18 -6.47
CA GLU A 17 3.08 -8.03 -7.42
C GLU A 17 2.61 -7.72 -8.85
N ALA A 18 1.52 -8.36 -9.30
CA ALA A 18 0.91 -8.07 -10.60
C ALA A 18 0.34 -6.65 -10.65
N ILE A 19 -0.31 -6.18 -9.58
CA ILE A 19 -0.85 -4.82 -9.48
C ILE A 19 0.27 -3.77 -9.44
N LEU A 20 1.34 -4.03 -8.68
CA LEU A 20 2.51 -3.14 -8.60
C LEU A 20 3.22 -3.01 -9.94
N SER A 21 3.57 -4.13 -10.56
CA SER A 21 4.27 -4.13 -11.85
C SER A 21 3.44 -3.49 -12.96
N GLY A 22 2.15 -3.84 -13.05
CA GLY A 22 1.22 -3.21 -13.99
C GLY A 22 1.05 -1.71 -13.73
N GLY A 23 0.88 -1.31 -12.48
CA GLY A 23 0.71 0.09 -12.10
C GLY A 23 1.93 0.95 -12.45
N ILE A 24 3.14 0.47 -12.16
CA ILE A 24 4.38 1.19 -12.46
C ILE A 24 4.59 1.33 -13.98
N LEU A 25 4.30 0.28 -14.76
CA LEU A 25 4.39 0.35 -16.23
C LEU A 25 3.43 1.38 -16.81
N VAL A 26 2.20 1.44 -16.29
CA VAL A 26 1.19 2.43 -16.72
C VAL A 26 1.63 3.85 -16.34
N ILE A 27 2.13 4.09 -15.12
CA ILE A 27 2.68 5.39 -14.71
C ILE A 27 3.82 5.83 -15.62
N ALA A 28 4.76 4.92 -15.91
CA ALA A 28 5.89 5.21 -16.78
C ALA A 28 5.43 5.60 -18.18
N PHE A 29 4.48 4.85 -18.76
CA PHE A 29 3.92 5.15 -20.07
C PHE A 29 3.19 6.49 -20.11
N LEU A 30 2.34 6.78 -19.12
CA LEU A 30 1.64 8.08 -19.03
C LEU A 30 2.59 9.25 -18.87
N THR A 31 3.64 9.10 -18.05
CA THR A 31 4.61 10.16 -17.81
C THR A 31 5.42 10.44 -19.07
N ILE A 32 5.86 9.39 -19.77
CA ILE A 32 6.55 9.51 -21.06
C ILE A 32 5.64 10.21 -22.07
N ALA A 33 4.39 9.76 -22.23
CA ALA A 33 3.42 10.37 -23.13
C ALA A 33 3.18 11.86 -22.82
N ASN A 34 3.09 12.21 -21.53
CA ASN A 34 2.92 13.61 -21.11
C ASN A 34 4.14 14.47 -21.48
N VAL A 35 5.36 13.99 -21.23
CA VAL A 35 6.59 14.69 -21.63
C VAL A 35 6.66 14.86 -23.15
N PHE A 36 6.33 13.83 -23.92
CA PHE A 36 6.26 13.93 -25.39
C PHE A 36 5.24 14.98 -25.85
N CYS A 37 4.01 14.97 -25.33
CA CYS A 37 3.00 15.97 -25.69
C CYS A 37 3.43 17.38 -25.29
N ARG A 38 4.05 17.54 -24.12
CA ARG A 38 4.54 18.85 -23.65
C ARG A 38 5.67 19.39 -24.54
N THR A 39 6.59 18.55 -24.98
CA THR A 39 7.74 18.97 -25.80
C THR A 39 7.37 19.19 -27.26
N PHE A 40 6.48 18.37 -27.84
CA PHE A 40 6.16 18.44 -29.27
C PHE A 40 4.88 19.22 -29.59
N LEU A 41 3.84 19.15 -28.74
CA LEU A 41 2.55 19.83 -28.98
C LEU A 41 2.34 21.09 -28.12
N GLY A 42 3.26 21.41 -27.21
CA GLY A 42 3.21 22.63 -26.40
C GLY A 42 2.06 22.70 -25.38
N PHE A 43 1.27 21.63 -25.23
CA PHE A 43 0.26 21.48 -24.19
C PHE A 43 0.60 20.31 -23.25
N SER A 44 0.30 20.47 -21.96
CA SER A 44 0.40 19.38 -20.97
C SER A 44 -0.94 18.66 -20.87
N LEU A 45 -0.93 17.32 -20.85
CA LEU A 45 -2.12 16.56 -20.48
C LEU A 45 -2.28 16.59 -18.96
N ALA A 46 -3.02 17.58 -18.45
CA ALA A 46 -3.32 17.67 -17.02
C ALA A 46 -4.04 16.41 -16.49
N PHE A 47 -4.83 15.74 -17.34
CA PHE A 47 -5.41 14.42 -17.05
C PHE A 47 -4.35 13.34 -16.77
N ALA A 48 -3.25 13.32 -17.52
CA ALA A 48 -2.21 12.31 -17.37
C ALA A 48 -1.44 12.47 -16.05
N GLU A 49 -1.30 13.70 -15.59
CA GLU A 49 -0.66 14.04 -14.31
C GLU A 49 -1.53 13.59 -13.12
N GLU A 50 -2.82 13.91 -13.11
CA GLU A 50 -3.76 13.45 -12.06
C GLU A 50 -3.83 11.91 -11.99
N VAL A 51 -3.96 11.24 -13.13
CA VAL A 51 -4.03 9.78 -13.19
C VAL A 51 -2.75 9.14 -12.66
N SER A 52 -1.58 9.66 -13.04
CA SER A 52 -0.29 9.17 -12.54
C SER A 52 -0.18 9.33 -11.03
N GLN A 53 -0.65 10.45 -10.47
CA GLN A 53 -0.66 10.66 -9.03
C GLN A 53 -1.57 9.67 -8.29
N PHE A 54 -2.75 9.37 -8.84
CA PHE A 54 -3.65 8.35 -8.27
C PHE A 54 -3.05 6.95 -8.31
N LEU A 55 -2.40 6.59 -9.42
CA LEU A 55 -1.68 5.32 -9.54
C LEU A 55 -0.51 5.23 -8.55
N ILE A 56 0.26 6.29 -8.35
CA ILE A 56 1.35 6.33 -7.36
C ILE A 56 0.83 6.06 -5.95
N ILE A 57 -0.29 6.67 -5.57
CA ILE A 57 -0.91 6.45 -4.25
C ILE A 57 -1.31 4.97 -4.09
N LEU A 58 -1.98 4.41 -5.10
CA LEU A 58 -2.37 3.00 -5.10
C LEU A 58 -1.15 2.07 -4.98
N VAL A 59 -0.12 2.28 -5.80
CA VAL A 59 1.11 1.49 -5.80
C VAL A 59 1.84 1.61 -4.46
N THR A 60 1.82 2.77 -3.82
CA THR A 60 2.47 2.98 -2.50
C THR A 60 1.81 2.13 -1.42
N PHE A 61 0.48 2.14 -1.33
CA PHE A 61 -0.24 1.38 -0.30
C PHE A 61 -0.24 -0.13 -0.57
N VAL A 62 -0.33 -0.55 -1.83
CA VAL A 62 -0.18 -1.97 -2.20
C VAL A 62 1.26 -2.44 -1.98
N GLY A 63 2.25 -1.59 -2.27
CA GLY A 63 3.68 -1.83 -2.02
C GLY A 63 4.01 -1.96 -0.54
N LEU A 64 3.35 -1.17 0.32
CA LEU A 64 3.47 -1.28 1.77
C LEU A 64 3.05 -2.67 2.26
N SER A 65 1.91 -3.17 1.77
CA SER A 65 1.43 -4.52 2.05
C SER A 65 2.41 -5.56 1.54
N TYR A 66 2.76 -5.54 0.25
CA TYR A 66 3.72 -6.50 -0.32
C TYR A 66 5.08 -6.56 0.43
N GLY A 67 5.59 -5.41 0.88
CA GLY A 67 6.80 -5.33 1.70
C GLY A 67 6.65 -5.96 3.10
N ALA A 68 5.46 -5.85 3.69
CA ALA A 68 5.10 -6.55 4.94
C ALA A 68 5.09 -8.07 4.73
N ALA A 69 4.51 -8.55 3.62
CA ALA A 69 4.46 -9.98 3.28
C ALA A 69 5.84 -10.63 3.18
N GLN A 70 6.81 -9.95 2.58
CA GLN A 70 8.17 -10.48 2.44
C GLN A 70 9.01 -10.32 3.72
N GLY A 71 8.48 -9.69 4.77
CA GLY A 71 9.22 -9.44 6.01
C GLY A 71 10.45 -8.54 5.80
N ARG A 72 10.47 -7.73 4.73
CA ARG A 72 11.58 -6.86 4.33
C ARG A 72 11.64 -5.54 5.12
N HIS A 73 10.74 -5.36 6.08
CA HIS A 73 10.81 -4.25 7.03
C HIS A 73 12.08 -4.36 7.87
N ILE A 74 12.73 -3.23 8.11
CA ILE A 74 13.99 -3.17 8.86
C ILE A 74 13.72 -3.71 10.27
N ARG A 75 14.42 -4.78 10.65
CA ARG A 75 14.39 -5.36 12.00
C ARG A 75 15.72 -5.09 12.67
N MET A 76 15.68 -4.52 13.87
CA MET A 76 16.90 -4.35 14.67
C MET A 76 17.25 -5.68 15.34
N THR A 77 18.32 -6.33 14.90
CA THR A 77 18.75 -7.65 15.42
C THR A 77 19.75 -7.58 16.56
N ALA A 78 20.38 -6.42 16.82
CA ALA A 78 21.43 -6.29 17.84
C ALA A 78 20.98 -6.73 19.24
N LEU A 79 19.79 -6.29 19.68
CA LEU A 79 19.19 -6.73 20.94
C LEU A 79 18.57 -8.13 20.84
N TYR A 80 18.26 -8.61 19.64
CA TYR A 80 17.49 -9.84 19.42
C TYR A 80 18.37 -11.11 19.35
N ASP A 81 19.67 -10.95 19.07
CA ASP A 81 20.62 -12.05 18.97
C ASP A 81 21.29 -12.43 20.30
N GLU A 82 21.23 -11.55 21.30
CA GLU A 82 21.77 -11.80 22.65
C GLU A 82 20.76 -12.53 23.58
N LEU A 83 19.49 -12.67 23.16
CA LEU A 83 18.46 -13.33 23.97
C LEU A 83 18.37 -14.86 23.77
N PRO A 84 18.07 -15.63 24.84
CA PRO A 84 17.82 -17.06 24.76
C PRO A 84 16.52 -17.41 24.00
N HIS A 85 16.40 -18.66 23.53
CA HIS A 85 15.36 -19.12 22.60
C HIS A 85 13.90 -18.86 23.05
N LYS A 86 13.61 -18.92 24.36
CA LYS A 86 12.25 -18.75 24.91
C LYS A 86 11.75 -17.29 24.86
N PRO A 87 12.47 -16.29 25.42
CA PRO A 87 12.03 -14.90 25.31
C PRO A 87 12.12 -14.35 23.87
N LYS A 88 13.03 -14.87 23.04
CA LYS A 88 13.12 -14.53 21.61
C LYS A 88 11.79 -14.77 20.87
N LYS A 89 11.15 -15.91 21.12
CA LYS A 89 9.83 -16.26 20.54
C LYS A 89 8.71 -15.37 21.05
N ILE A 90 8.67 -15.08 22.35
CA ILE A 90 7.64 -14.22 22.96
C ILE A 90 7.74 -12.80 22.41
N LEU A 91 8.97 -12.26 22.31
CA LEU A 91 9.21 -10.92 21.82
C LEU A 91 8.78 -10.77 20.35
N THR A 92 9.01 -11.77 19.50
CA THR A 92 8.53 -11.74 18.10
C THR A 92 7.02 -11.77 18.01
N ILE A 93 6.36 -12.63 18.79
CA ILE A 93 4.89 -12.68 18.81
C ILE A 93 4.35 -11.31 19.25
N PHE A 94 4.96 -10.71 20.26
CA PHE A 94 4.58 -9.38 20.75
C PHE A 94 4.78 -8.29 19.70
N ILE A 95 5.92 -8.28 18.99
CA ILE A 95 6.20 -7.32 17.92
C ILE A 95 5.20 -7.49 16.77
N CYS A 96 5.01 -8.72 16.25
CA CYS A 96 4.07 -8.96 15.16
C CYS A 96 2.63 -8.58 15.57
N PHE A 97 2.22 -8.92 16.79
CA PHE A 97 0.90 -8.56 17.31
C PHE A 97 0.72 -7.04 17.46
N SER A 98 1.71 -6.36 18.05
CA SER A 98 1.68 -4.91 18.23
C SER A 98 1.68 -4.18 16.89
N THR A 99 2.50 -4.60 15.92
CA THR A 99 2.54 -4.03 14.58
C THR A 99 1.23 -4.29 13.82
N SER A 100 0.67 -5.50 13.89
CA SER A 100 -0.63 -5.81 13.27
C SER A 100 -1.76 -4.98 13.88
N ALA A 101 -1.82 -4.86 15.20
CA ALA A 101 -2.82 -4.05 15.90
C ALA A 101 -2.71 -2.56 15.54
N LEU A 102 -1.49 -2.03 15.48
CA LEU A 102 -1.24 -0.65 15.07
C LEU A 102 -1.69 -0.42 13.61
N LEU A 103 -1.30 -1.29 12.69
CA LEU A 103 -1.71 -1.20 11.28
C LEU A 103 -3.23 -1.33 11.10
N GLY A 104 -3.88 -2.20 11.88
CA GLY A 104 -5.34 -2.32 11.90
C GLY A 104 -6.03 -1.06 12.43
N PHE A 105 -5.49 -0.44 13.48
CA PHE A 105 -5.98 0.84 13.99
C PHE A 105 -5.80 1.97 12.97
N LEU A 106 -4.65 2.04 12.29
CA LEU A 106 -4.42 3.00 11.21
C LEU A 106 -5.36 2.76 10.03
N ALA A 107 -5.66 1.50 9.68
CA ALA A 107 -6.62 1.18 8.63
C ALA A 107 -8.03 1.67 8.99
N TRP A 108 -8.45 1.50 10.24
CA TRP A 108 -9.72 2.04 10.73
C TRP A 108 -9.75 3.57 10.65
N TYR A 109 -8.69 4.24 11.12
CA TYR A 109 -8.59 5.69 11.06
C TYR A 109 -8.63 6.21 9.61
N ALA A 110 -7.89 5.56 8.70
CA ALA A 110 -7.90 5.88 7.28
C ALA A 110 -9.30 5.69 6.65
N ALA A 111 -10.03 4.65 7.04
CA ALA A 111 -11.40 4.43 6.58
C ALA A 111 -12.35 5.55 7.07
N SER A 112 -12.25 5.94 8.35
CA SER A 112 -13.03 7.06 8.88
C SER A 112 -12.69 8.39 8.20
N TYR A 113 -11.41 8.63 7.92
CA TYR A 113 -10.95 9.81 7.20
C TYR A 113 -11.50 9.84 5.77
N CYS A 114 -11.51 8.69 5.08
CA CYS A 114 -12.10 8.56 3.74
C CYS A 114 -13.60 8.91 3.72
N LEU A 115 -14.34 8.52 4.76
CA LEU A 115 -15.76 8.87 4.90
C LEU A 115 -15.94 10.37 5.11
N THR A 116 -15.10 11.00 5.96
CA THR A 116 -15.12 12.45 6.16
C THR A 116 -14.79 13.20 4.87
N VAL A 117 -13.73 12.81 4.15
CA VAL A 117 -13.37 13.41 2.85
C VAL A 117 -14.49 13.26 1.81
N GLY A 118 -15.19 12.12 1.82
CA GLY A 118 -16.38 11.92 0.98
C GLY A 118 -17.51 12.89 1.27
N THR A 119 -17.71 13.28 2.54
CA THR A 119 -18.69 14.30 2.92
C THR A 119 -18.28 15.73 2.58
N LEU A 120 -16.98 16.02 2.49
CA LEU A 120 -16.47 17.33 2.06
C LEU A 120 -16.59 17.58 0.55
N GLY A 121 -16.89 16.56 -0.26
CA GLY A 121 -17.09 16.73 -1.71
C GLY A 121 -15.83 17.19 -2.45
N THR A 122 -14.64 16.96 -1.89
CA THR A 122 -13.37 17.33 -2.55
C THR A 122 -13.20 16.48 -3.80
N VAL A 123 -13.33 17.12 -4.96
CA VAL A 123 -13.17 16.54 -6.29
C VAL A 123 -11.85 16.99 -6.89
N SER A 124 -11.27 16.17 -7.77
CA SER A 124 -10.05 16.57 -8.48
C SER A 124 -10.34 17.72 -9.45
N PRO A 125 -9.45 18.72 -9.56
CA PRO A 125 -9.69 19.93 -10.36
C PRO A 125 -9.92 19.65 -11.85
N VAL A 126 -9.35 18.57 -12.41
CA VAL A 126 -9.37 18.29 -13.85
C VAL A 126 -10.30 17.12 -14.20
N LEU A 127 -10.23 15.98 -13.51
CA LEU A 127 -11.11 14.82 -13.78
C LEU A 127 -12.47 14.88 -13.08
N GLN A 128 -12.68 15.77 -12.10
CA GLN A 128 -13.86 15.79 -11.23
C GLN A 128 -14.15 14.44 -10.52
N VAL A 129 -13.14 13.58 -10.38
CA VAL A 129 -13.30 12.31 -9.66
C VAL A 129 -13.21 12.59 -8.17
N PRO A 130 -14.15 12.07 -7.35
CA PRO A 130 -14.08 12.23 -5.91
C PRO A 130 -12.83 11.53 -5.38
N PHE A 131 -12.00 12.27 -4.64
CA PHE A 131 -10.77 11.76 -4.02
C PHE A 131 -11.02 10.53 -3.11
N SER A 132 -12.27 10.31 -2.68
CA SER A 132 -12.70 9.16 -1.90
C SER A 132 -12.28 7.82 -2.50
N TRP A 133 -12.30 7.65 -3.83
CA TRP A 133 -11.88 6.39 -4.46
C TRP A 133 -10.38 6.13 -4.32
N VAL A 134 -9.59 7.19 -4.34
CA VAL A 134 -8.13 7.12 -4.23
C VAL A 134 -7.73 6.90 -2.78
N TYR A 135 -8.39 7.59 -1.84
CA TYR A 135 -8.15 7.40 -0.41
C TYR A 135 -8.61 6.04 0.11
N LEU A 136 -9.50 5.33 -0.61
CA LEU A 136 -9.91 3.97 -0.26
C LEU A 136 -8.77 2.94 -0.44
N SER A 137 -7.76 3.26 -1.26
CA SER A 137 -6.56 2.42 -1.38
C SER A 137 -5.72 2.37 -0.10
N ALA A 138 -5.77 3.41 0.73
CA ALA A 138 -5.05 3.50 2.00
C ALA A 138 -5.53 2.50 3.07
N PRO A 139 -6.83 2.46 3.46
CA PRO A 139 -7.32 1.47 4.41
C PRO A 139 -7.22 0.04 3.85
N LEU A 140 -7.33 -0.16 2.54
CA LEU A 140 -7.11 -1.47 1.91
C LEU A 140 -5.67 -1.95 2.07
N GLY A 141 -4.67 -1.13 1.70
CA GLY A 141 -3.26 -1.51 1.84
C GLY A 141 -2.83 -1.74 3.30
N LEU A 142 -3.31 -0.89 4.22
CA LEU A 142 -3.05 -1.05 5.66
C LEU A 142 -3.74 -2.27 6.26
N GLY A 143 -4.97 -2.58 5.82
CA GLY A 143 -5.70 -3.77 6.26
C GLY A 143 -5.06 -5.07 5.77
N LEU A 144 -4.59 -5.10 4.52
CA LEU A 144 -3.85 -6.24 3.96
C LEU A 144 -2.50 -6.42 4.69
N ALA A 145 -1.77 -5.35 4.96
CA ALA A 145 -0.54 -5.41 5.75
C ALA A 145 -0.80 -5.94 7.17
N ALA A 146 -1.87 -5.49 7.85
CA ALA A 146 -2.24 -5.97 9.17
C ALA A 146 -2.53 -7.48 9.19
N LEU A 147 -3.23 -7.99 8.16
CA LEU A 147 -3.48 -9.42 7.97
C LEU A 147 -2.19 -10.21 7.74
N GLN A 148 -1.27 -9.69 6.94
CA GLN A 148 0.02 -10.36 6.69
C GLN A 148 0.92 -10.42 7.92
N TYR A 149 0.89 -9.42 8.80
CA TYR A 149 1.61 -9.48 10.08
C TYR A 149 0.99 -10.47 11.09
N LEU A 150 -0.27 -10.86 10.89
CA LEU A 150 -0.99 -11.80 11.75
C LEU A 150 -0.82 -13.26 11.30
N LEU A 151 -0.65 -13.48 9.99
CA LEU A 151 -0.44 -14.79 9.35
C LEU A 151 1.00 -15.30 9.51
#